data_AF-Q6VEC3-F1
#
_entry.id   AF-Q6VEC3-F1
#
_cell.length_a   1.000
_cell.length_b   1.000
_cell.length_c   1.000
_cell.angle_alpha   90.00
_cell.angle_beta   90.00
_cell.angle_gamma   90.00
#
_symmetry.space_group_name_H-M   'P 1'
#
loop_
_entity.id
_entity.type
_entity.pdbx_description
1 polymer ?
#
loop_
_entity_poly.entity_id
_entity_poly.type
_entity_poly.pdbx_seq_one_letter_code
_entity_poly.pdbx_strand_id
1 'polypeptide(L)'
;MRAAGVERDNIYDDLASGGRDDRPGLTACLKSLRDGDVLVVWKLDRLGRSLAHLVNTVKELSDRKIGLRVLTGKGAQIDTTTASGRMVFGIFATLAEFERDLIRERTMAGLASARARGRKGGRKFALTKAQVRLAQAAMAQRDTSVSDLCKELGIERVTLYRYVGPKGELRDHGKHVLGLT
;
A
#
# COMPACT_ATOMS: atom_id res chain seq x y z
N MET A 1 22.15 -22.85 6.14
CA MET A 1 22.03 -23.00 4.67
C MET A 1 22.87 -24.15 4.14
N ARG A 2 24.20 -24.12 4.22
CA ARG A 2 25.04 -25.22 3.67
C ARG A 2 24.78 -26.60 4.30
N ALA A 3 24.61 -26.65 5.62
CA ALA A 3 24.22 -27.89 6.31
C ALA A 3 22.85 -28.44 5.88
N ALA A 4 22.01 -27.62 5.22
CA ALA A 4 20.73 -28.01 4.66
C ALA A 4 20.80 -28.35 3.16
N GLY A 5 22.01 -28.44 2.58
CA GLY A 5 22.21 -28.84 1.18
C GLY A 5 22.14 -27.70 0.15
N VAL A 6 22.10 -26.43 0.58
CA VAL A 6 22.08 -25.28 -0.36
C VAL A 6 23.50 -24.96 -0.83
N GLU A 7 23.72 -24.99 -2.16
CA GLU A 7 24.98 -24.60 -2.80
C GLU A 7 25.31 -23.12 -2.56
N ARG A 8 26.62 -22.78 -2.53
CA ARG A 8 27.09 -21.42 -2.22
C ARG A 8 26.49 -20.36 -3.14
N ASP A 9 26.40 -20.64 -4.43
CA ASP A 9 25.97 -19.68 -5.45
C ASP A 9 24.44 -19.44 -5.40
N ASN A 10 23.72 -20.29 -4.67
CA ASN A 10 22.27 -20.19 -4.44
C ASN A 10 21.92 -19.63 -3.06
N ILE A 11 22.90 -19.04 -2.34
CA ILE A 11 22.67 -18.36 -1.07
C ILE A 11 22.58 -16.86 -1.33
N TYR A 12 21.43 -16.28 -0.98
CA TYR A 12 21.15 -14.86 -1.10
C TYR A 12 21.05 -14.24 0.29
N ASP A 13 21.80 -13.16 0.51
CA ASP A 13 21.82 -12.42 1.77
C ASP A 13 21.30 -10.99 1.55
N ASP A 14 20.47 -10.50 2.46
CA ASP A 14 20.02 -9.12 2.51
C ASP A 14 20.50 -8.46 3.81
N LEU A 15 21.24 -7.36 3.69
CA LEU A 15 21.60 -6.48 4.79
C LEU A 15 20.64 -5.29 4.80
N ALA A 16 19.53 -5.43 5.51
CA ALA A 16 18.57 -4.34 5.71
C ALA A 16 18.64 -3.83 7.15
N SER A 17 19.23 -2.65 7.37
CA SER A 17 18.91 -1.84 8.57
C SER A 17 17.41 -1.51 8.51
N GLY A 18 16.67 -1.72 9.61
CA GLY A 18 15.21 -1.88 9.67
C GLY A 18 14.27 -0.79 9.12
N GLY A 19 14.71 0.13 8.27
CA GLY A 19 13.92 1.20 7.67
C GLY A 19 13.68 1.12 6.15
N ARG A 20 14.48 0.36 5.37
CA ARG A 20 14.25 0.22 3.91
C ARG A 20 13.60 -1.12 3.58
N ASP A 21 12.58 -1.10 2.71
CA ASP A 21 11.89 -2.30 2.21
C ASP A 21 12.65 -2.98 1.07
N ASP A 22 13.70 -2.34 0.55
CA ASP A 22 14.50 -2.86 -0.54
C ASP A 22 15.25 -4.11 -0.09
N ARG A 23 14.80 -5.27 -0.58
CA ARG A 23 15.39 -6.59 -0.39
C ARG A 23 15.85 -7.14 -1.75
N PRO A 24 16.94 -6.60 -2.31
CA PRO A 24 17.43 -7.03 -3.61
C PRO A 24 17.84 -8.51 -3.62
N GLY A 25 18.38 -9.04 -2.51
CA GLY A 25 18.77 -10.44 -2.38
C GLY A 25 17.58 -11.39 -2.46
N LEU A 26 16.53 -11.13 -1.68
CA LEU A 26 15.27 -11.89 -1.73
C LEU A 26 14.63 -11.78 -3.12
N THR A 27 14.63 -10.60 -3.72
CA THR A 27 14.05 -10.39 -5.05
C THR A 27 14.81 -11.18 -6.12
N ALA A 28 16.15 -11.18 -6.08
CA ALA A 28 16.98 -11.96 -6.99
C ALA A 28 16.76 -13.47 -6.78
N CYS A 29 16.69 -13.93 -5.54
CA CYS A 29 16.39 -15.31 -5.19
C CYS A 29 15.03 -15.76 -5.75
N LEU A 30 13.96 -14.99 -5.51
CA LEU A 30 12.62 -15.33 -6.00
C LEU A 30 12.54 -15.39 -7.53
N LYS A 31 13.36 -14.59 -8.23
CA LYS A 31 13.48 -14.60 -9.70
C LYS A 31 14.28 -15.80 -10.22
N SER A 32 15.25 -16.31 -9.47
CA SER A 32 16.07 -17.44 -9.92
C SER A 32 15.34 -18.79 -9.82
N LEU A 33 14.35 -18.90 -8.92
CA LEU A 33 13.62 -20.15 -8.66
C LEU A 33 12.79 -20.62 -9.86
N ARG A 34 12.78 -21.93 -10.08
CA ARG A 34 12.07 -22.65 -11.16
C ARG A 34 11.11 -23.70 -10.60
N ASP A 35 10.24 -24.22 -11.46
CA ASP A 35 9.34 -25.34 -11.14
C ASP A 35 10.15 -26.52 -10.58
N GLY A 36 9.73 -27.06 -9.43
CA GLY A 36 10.42 -28.15 -8.73
C GLY A 36 11.48 -27.72 -7.72
N ASP A 37 11.89 -26.44 -7.70
CA ASP A 37 12.85 -25.95 -6.71
C ASP A 37 12.24 -25.90 -5.30
N VAL A 38 13.12 -25.81 -4.29
CA VAL A 38 12.72 -25.59 -2.90
C VAL A 38 13.44 -24.36 -2.35
N LEU A 39 12.68 -23.32 -2.02
CA LEU A 39 13.19 -22.17 -1.30
C LEU A 39 13.45 -22.56 0.16
N VAL A 40 14.70 -22.43 0.59
CA VAL A 40 15.11 -22.72 1.97
C VAL A 40 15.38 -21.42 2.70
N VAL A 41 14.70 -21.21 3.82
CA VAL A 41 14.87 -20.00 4.66
C VAL A 41 15.29 -20.38 6.07
N TRP A 42 16.15 -19.56 6.68
CA TRP A 42 16.63 -19.82 8.04
C TRP A 42 15.50 -19.67 9.07
N LYS A 43 14.68 -18.63 8.93
CA LYS A 43 13.50 -18.32 9.74
C LYS A 43 12.45 -17.60 8.89
N LEU A 44 11.17 -17.70 9.26
CA LEU A 44 10.05 -17.11 8.52
C LEU A 44 10.08 -15.57 8.43
N ASP A 45 10.64 -14.87 9.41
CA ASP A 45 10.79 -13.40 9.38
C ASP A 45 11.69 -12.90 8.24
N ARG A 46 12.44 -13.82 7.59
CA ARG A 46 13.23 -13.52 6.40
C ARG A 46 12.38 -13.43 5.13
N LEU A 47 11.18 -13.99 5.08
CA LEU A 47 10.28 -13.93 3.91
C LEU A 47 9.35 -12.72 3.90
N GLY A 48 8.99 -12.18 5.06
CA GLY A 48 8.03 -11.08 5.11
C GLY A 48 7.94 -10.42 6.48
N ARG A 49 7.46 -9.18 6.48
CA ARG A 49 7.23 -8.37 7.69
C ARG A 49 5.82 -8.52 8.27
N SER A 50 4.90 -9.14 7.52
CA SER A 50 3.54 -9.43 7.94
C SER A 50 3.14 -10.85 7.54
N LEU A 51 2.21 -11.44 8.30
CA LEU A 51 1.64 -12.75 8.00
C LEU A 51 0.98 -12.75 6.60
N ALA A 52 0.26 -11.67 6.28
CA ALA A 52 -0.32 -11.44 4.96
C ALA A 52 0.70 -11.54 3.81
N HIS A 53 1.86 -10.89 3.95
CA HIS A 53 2.92 -10.93 2.94
C HIS A 53 3.49 -12.33 2.78
N LEU A 54 3.75 -13.00 3.91
CA LEU A 54 4.22 -14.38 3.92
C LEU A 54 3.23 -15.31 3.21
N VAL A 55 1.94 -15.21 3.53
CA VAL A 55 0.90 -16.05 2.93
C VAL A 55 0.85 -15.89 1.41
N ASN A 56 0.85 -14.64 0.94
CA ASN A 56 0.86 -14.35 -0.50
C ASN A 56 2.13 -14.87 -1.19
N THR A 57 3.31 -14.68 -0.57
CA THR A 57 4.59 -15.12 -1.14
C THR A 57 4.62 -16.63 -1.32
N VAL A 58 4.20 -17.38 -0.31
CA VAL A 58 4.22 -18.85 -0.39
C VAL A 58 3.12 -19.38 -1.29
N LYS A 59 1.97 -18.71 -1.39
CA LYS A 59 0.96 -19.02 -2.41
C LYS A 59 1.55 -18.89 -3.81
N GLU A 60 2.25 -17.79 -4.10
CA GLU A 60 2.93 -17.57 -5.39
C GLU A 60 3.97 -18.66 -5.67
N LEU A 61 4.77 -19.04 -4.67
CA LEU A 61 5.72 -20.16 -4.79
C LEU A 61 4.99 -21.47 -5.11
N SER A 62 3.89 -21.76 -4.41
CA SER A 62 3.10 -22.96 -4.65
C SER A 62 2.46 -22.99 -6.05
N ASP A 63 1.96 -21.85 -6.54
CA ASP A 63 1.40 -21.71 -7.89
C ASP A 63 2.47 -21.97 -8.97
N ARG A 64 3.72 -21.61 -8.68
CA ARG A 64 4.91 -21.91 -9.49
C ARG A 64 5.51 -23.30 -9.25
N LYS A 65 4.85 -24.15 -8.44
CA LYS A 65 5.32 -25.47 -7.97
C LYS A 65 6.71 -25.45 -7.31
N ILE A 66 6.99 -24.38 -6.57
CA ILE A 66 8.19 -24.22 -5.75
C ILE A 66 7.83 -24.56 -4.30
N GLY A 67 8.62 -25.43 -3.69
CA GLY A 67 8.52 -25.74 -2.27
C GLY A 67 9.09 -24.64 -1.38
N LEU A 68 8.64 -24.59 -0.14
CA LEU A 68 9.23 -23.77 0.92
C LEU A 68 9.62 -24.69 2.08
N ARG A 69 10.85 -24.52 2.57
CA ARG A 69 11.34 -25.17 3.79
C ARG A 69 11.94 -24.16 4.75
N VAL A 70 11.48 -24.19 6.00
CA VAL A 70 11.99 -23.33 7.08
C VAL A 70 12.90 -24.15 8.00
N LEU A 71 14.12 -23.69 8.24
CA LEU A 71 15.10 -24.47 9.01
C LEU A 71 14.95 -24.32 10.52
N THR A 72 14.59 -23.12 11.02
CA THR A 72 14.62 -22.84 12.46
C THR A 72 13.51 -21.88 12.91
N GLY A 73 13.28 -21.80 14.22
CA GLY A 73 12.36 -20.86 14.86
C GLY A 73 10.90 -21.32 14.86
N LYS A 74 9.99 -20.40 15.19
CA LYS A 74 8.53 -20.65 15.16
C LYS A 74 8.14 -20.82 13.69
N GLY A 75 7.90 -22.07 13.28
CA GLY A 75 7.61 -22.43 11.90
C GLY A 75 8.63 -23.36 11.23
N ALA A 76 9.61 -23.89 11.96
CA ALA A 76 10.50 -24.96 11.47
C ALA A 76 9.75 -26.23 11.01
N GLN A 77 8.49 -26.38 11.40
CA GLN A 77 7.57 -27.45 10.95
C GLN A 77 7.05 -27.20 9.52
N ILE A 78 7.25 -26.00 8.96
CA ILE A 78 6.69 -25.62 7.66
C ILE A 78 7.65 -26.08 6.57
N ASP A 79 7.28 -27.23 6.01
CA ASP A 79 7.85 -27.79 4.79
C ASP A 79 6.73 -28.09 3.80
N THR A 80 6.50 -27.19 2.83
CA THR A 80 5.40 -27.32 1.86
C THR A 80 5.68 -28.40 0.80
N THR A 81 6.83 -29.06 0.83
CA THR A 81 7.07 -30.27 0.03
C THR A 81 6.31 -31.48 0.61
N THR A 82 5.98 -31.44 1.91
CA THR A 82 5.22 -32.50 2.59
C THR A 82 3.72 -32.22 2.62
N ALA A 83 2.88 -33.27 2.67
CA ALA A 83 1.43 -33.13 2.76
C ALA A 83 1.00 -32.41 4.06
N SER A 84 1.59 -32.78 5.19
CA SER A 84 1.32 -32.15 6.49
C SER A 84 1.73 -30.68 6.51
N GLY A 85 2.88 -30.33 5.93
CA GLY A 85 3.34 -28.94 5.86
C GLY A 85 2.45 -28.08 4.95
N ARG A 86 1.95 -28.62 3.83
CA ARG A 86 0.94 -27.93 3.00
C ARG A 86 -0.36 -27.69 3.75
N MET A 87 -0.84 -28.67 4.51
CA MET A 87 -2.07 -28.51 5.32
C MET A 87 -1.90 -27.42 6.37
N VAL A 88 -0.82 -27.46 7.17
CA VAL A 88 -0.52 -26.47 8.20
C VAL A 88 -0.41 -25.07 7.58
N PHE A 89 0.26 -24.97 6.43
CA PHE A 89 0.37 -23.71 5.72
C PHE A 89 -0.99 -23.19 5.22
N GLY A 90 -1.85 -24.06 4.69
CA GLY A 90 -3.21 -23.72 4.29
C GLY A 90 -4.05 -23.14 5.44
N ILE A 91 -3.94 -23.71 6.64
CA ILE A 91 -4.61 -23.18 7.84
C ILE A 91 -4.10 -21.76 8.16
N PHE A 92 -2.78 -21.53 8.12
CA PHE A 92 -2.23 -20.19 8.32
C PHE A 92 -2.66 -19.20 7.25
N ALA A 93 -2.82 -19.64 6.01
CA ALA A 93 -3.33 -18.82 4.92
C ALA A 93 -4.77 -18.36 5.19
N THR A 94 -5.65 -19.30 5.55
CA THR A 94 -7.05 -18.99 5.91
C THR A 94 -7.13 -18.07 7.13
N LEU A 95 -6.30 -18.30 8.16
CA LEU A 95 -6.26 -17.43 9.34
C LEU A 95 -5.81 -16.00 9.01
N ALA A 96 -4.86 -15.84 8.10
CA ALA A 96 -4.39 -14.53 7.66
C ALA A 96 -5.45 -13.76 6.87
N GLU A 97 -6.24 -14.46 6.05
CA GLU A 97 -7.39 -13.88 5.35
C GLU A 97 -8.47 -13.44 6.35
N PHE A 98 -8.80 -14.29 7.32
CA PHE A 98 -9.75 -13.98 8.38
C PHE A 98 -9.34 -12.75 9.21
N GLU A 99 -8.07 -12.65 9.60
CA GLU A 99 -7.55 -11.48 10.34
C GLU A 99 -7.68 -10.20 9.51
N ARG A 100 -7.37 -10.26 8.21
CA ARG A 100 -7.50 -9.13 7.29
C ARG A 100 -8.95 -8.65 7.19
N ASP A 101 -9.89 -9.60 7.11
CA ASP A 101 -11.32 -9.29 7.03
C ASP A 101 -11.83 -8.66 8.32
N LEU A 102 -11.42 -9.16 9.49
CA LEU A 102 -11.76 -8.54 10.78
C LEU A 102 -11.23 -7.11 10.92
N ILE A 103 -10.00 -6.84 10.46
CA ILE A 103 -9.44 -5.48 10.46
C ILE A 103 -10.27 -4.56 9.56
N ARG A 104 -10.65 -5.05 8.38
CA ARG A 104 -11.49 -4.31 7.43
C ARG A 104 -12.86 -4.00 8.01
N GLU A 105 -13.53 -4.99 8.60
CA GLU A 105 -14.83 -4.85 9.25
C GLU A 105 -14.78 -3.78 10.34
N ARG A 106 -13.81 -3.87 11.26
CA ARG A 106 -13.63 -2.90 12.34
C ARG A 106 -13.35 -1.50 11.81
N THR A 107 -12.55 -1.38 10.75
CA THR A 107 -12.27 -0.10 10.10
C THR A 107 -13.53 0.53 9.51
N MET A 108 -14.35 -0.27 8.82
CA MET A 108 -15.61 0.18 8.24
C MET A 108 -16.62 0.62 9.32
N ALA A 109 -16.73 -0.14 10.40
CA ALA A 109 -17.56 0.23 11.55
C ALA A 109 -17.08 1.56 12.18
N GLY A 110 -15.77 1.74 12.35
CA GLY A 110 -15.18 2.99 12.84
C GLY A 110 -15.45 4.19 11.91
N LEU A 111 -15.32 3.99 10.59
CA LEU A 111 -15.64 5.03 9.59
C LEU A 111 -17.13 5.38 9.59
N ALA A 112 -18.02 4.39 9.71
CA ALA A 112 -19.46 4.62 9.82
C ALA A 112 -19.82 5.43 11.08
N SER A 113 -19.26 5.05 12.23
CA SER A 113 -19.42 5.80 13.49
C SER A 113 -18.89 7.24 13.39
N ALA A 114 -17.75 7.44 12.73
CA ALA A 114 -17.19 8.77 12.51
C ALA A 114 -18.09 9.63 11.61
N ARG A 115 -18.64 9.05 10.54
CA ARG A 115 -19.59 9.73 9.64
C ARG A 115 -20.88 10.11 10.37
N ALA A 116 -21.41 9.23 11.21
CA ALA A 116 -22.59 9.52 12.05
C ALA A 116 -22.36 10.71 12.99
N ARG A 117 -21.11 10.91 13.47
CA ARG A 117 -20.69 12.09 14.24
C ARG A 117 -20.37 13.33 13.37
N GLY A 118 -20.72 13.32 12.09
CA GLY A 118 -20.52 14.45 11.17
C GLY A 118 -19.14 14.53 10.51
N ARG A 119 -18.26 13.53 10.70
CA ARG A 119 -16.95 13.51 10.01
C ARG A 119 -17.13 13.06 8.55
N LYS A 120 -17.03 14.00 7.61
CA LYS A 120 -17.17 13.74 6.15
C LYS A 120 -16.05 12.85 5.57
N GLY A 121 -14.84 12.91 6.14
CA GLY A 121 -13.66 12.21 5.62
C GLY A 121 -13.11 12.84 4.32
N GLY A 122 -12.20 12.13 3.64
CA GLY A 122 -11.62 12.58 2.36
C GLY A 122 -10.56 13.68 2.46
N ARG A 123 -9.99 14.06 1.30
CA ARG A 123 -9.01 15.15 1.19
C ARG A 123 -9.71 16.50 1.40
N LYS A 124 -9.17 17.35 2.28
CA LYS A 124 -9.67 18.71 2.45
C LYS A 124 -9.47 19.51 1.16
N PHE A 125 -10.41 20.41 0.87
CA PHE A 125 -10.24 21.38 -0.21
C PHE A 125 -9.02 22.27 0.05
N ALA A 126 -8.33 22.63 -1.02
CA ALA A 126 -7.11 23.43 -0.99
C ALA A 126 -7.41 24.91 -0.71
N LEU A 127 -8.58 25.41 -1.14
CA LEU A 127 -8.99 26.80 -0.93
C LEU A 127 -10.12 26.89 0.11
N THR A 128 -10.03 27.90 0.96
CA THR A 128 -11.10 28.32 1.87
C THR A 128 -12.20 29.07 1.13
N LYS A 129 -13.37 29.24 1.76
CA LYS A 129 -14.48 30.06 1.21
C LYS A 129 -14.05 31.46 0.82
N ALA A 130 -13.21 32.11 1.64
CA ALA A 130 -12.69 33.45 1.37
C ALA A 130 -11.78 33.45 0.15
N GLN A 131 -10.84 32.49 0.05
CA GLN A 131 -9.95 32.37 -1.09
C GLN A 131 -10.69 32.04 -2.39
N VAL A 132 -11.75 31.23 -2.35
CA VAL A 132 -12.58 30.97 -3.54
C VAL A 132 -13.25 32.25 -4.02
N ARG A 133 -13.80 33.07 -3.12
CA ARG A 133 -14.41 34.36 -3.49
C ARG A 133 -13.38 35.36 -4.04
N LEU A 134 -12.20 35.42 -3.44
CA LEU A 134 -11.09 36.24 -3.93
C LEU A 134 -10.68 35.79 -5.34
N ALA A 135 -10.46 34.48 -5.53
CA ALA A 135 -10.14 33.93 -6.84
C ALA A 135 -11.23 34.23 -7.87
N GLN A 136 -12.51 34.14 -7.47
CA GLN A 136 -13.64 34.47 -8.33
C GLN A 136 -13.61 35.93 -8.80
N ALA A 137 -13.41 36.87 -7.88
CA ALA A 137 -13.36 38.29 -8.19
C ALA A 137 -12.13 38.65 -9.02
N ALA A 138 -10.96 38.11 -8.67
CA ALA A 138 -9.72 38.34 -9.40
C ALA A 138 -9.82 37.80 -10.83
N MET A 139 -10.32 36.58 -11.02
CA MET A 139 -10.46 35.96 -12.35
C MET A 139 -11.51 36.65 -13.24
N ALA A 140 -12.42 37.45 -12.68
CA ALA A 140 -13.36 38.25 -13.46
C ALA A 140 -12.74 39.54 -14.03
N GLN A 141 -11.60 39.98 -13.49
CA GLN A 141 -10.87 41.14 -13.98
C GLN A 141 -9.98 40.73 -15.17
N ARG A 142 -9.98 41.55 -16.23
CA ARG A 142 -9.25 41.24 -17.47
C ARG A 142 -7.72 41.30 -17.31
N ASP A 143 -7.23 42.06 -16.34
CA ASP A 143 -5.80 42.32 -16.14
C ASP A 143 -5.14 41.38 -15.11
N THR A 144 -5.88 40.39 -14.60
CA THR A 144 -5.37 39.47 -13.58
C THR A 144 -4.36 38.48 -14.17
N SER A 145 -3.14 38.52 -13.66
CA SER A 145 -2.14 37.46 -13.87
C SER A 145 -2.53 36.20 -13.10
N VAL A 146 -2.98 35.17 -13.83
CA VAL A 146 -3.31 33.85 -13.26
C VAL A 146 -2.13 33.25 -12.52
N SER A 147 -0.90 33.50 -12.99
CA SER A 147 0.30 32.96 -12.39
C SER A 147 0.59 33.57 -11.03
N ASP A 148 0.38 34.87 -10.86
CA ASP A 148 0.65 35.56 -9.59
C ASP A 148 -0.47 35.30 -8.58
N LEU A 149 -1.73 35.26 -9.04
CA LEU A 149 -2.86 34.80 -8.24
C LEU A 149 -2.62 33.39 -7.67
N CYS A 150 -2.09 32.47 -8.48
CA CYS A 150 -1.74 31.12 -8.03
C CYS A 150 -0.65 31.11 -6.95
N LYS A 151 0.40 31.92 -7.11
CA LYS A 151 1.48 32.05 -6.12
C LYS A 151 0.94 32.58 -4.79
N GLU A 152 0.11 33.61 -4.84
CA GLU A 152 -0.46 34.25 -3.65
C GLU A 152 -1.44 33.34 -2.91
N LEU A 153 -2.21 32.54 -3.65
CA LEU A 153 -3.07 31.51 -3.08
C LEU A 153 -2.33 30.22 -2.68
N GLY A 154 -1.03 30.11 -2.97
CA GLY A 154 -0.21 28.94 -2.66
C GLY A 154 -0.65 27.66 -3.39
N ILE A 155 -1.23 27.79 -4.59
CA ILE A 155 -1.75 26.65 -5.37
C ILE A 155 -1.26 26.68 -6.82
N GLU A 156 -1.29 25.53 -7.48
CA GLU A 156 -1.00 25.45 -8.91
C GLU A 156 -2.20 25.87 -9.78
N ARG A 157 -1.93 26.28 -11.02
CA ARG A 157 -2.96 26.68 -12.01
C ARG A 157 -4.02 25.59 -12.20
N VAL A 158 -3.60 24.33 -12.26
CA VAL A 158 -4.50 23.17 -12.37
C VAL A 158 -5.47 23.10 -11.19
N THR A 159 -5.00 23.43 -9.98
CA THR A 159 -5.86 23.47 -8.79
C THR A 159 -6.82 24.65 -8.88
N LEU A 160 -6.36 25.85 -9.26
CA LEU A 160 -7.19 27.05 -9.40
C LEU A 160 -8.38 26.80 -10.33
N TYR A 161 -8.13 26.22 -11.51
CA TYR A 161 -9.14 25.91 -12.52
C TYR A 161 -10.13 24.81 -12.13
N ARG A 162 -9.94 24.11 -11.00
CA ARG A 162 -10.98 23.23 -10.43
C ARG A 162 -12.02 24.02 -9.61
N TYR A 163 -11.65 25.19 -9.08
CA TYR A 163 -12.54 26.05 -8.29
C TYR A 163 -13.20 27.13 -9.14
N VAL A 164 -12.45 27.79 -10.02
CA VAL A 164 -12.90 28.98 -10.77
C VAL A 164 -12.37 28.92 -12.20
N GLY A 165 -13.21 29.19 -13.18
CA GLY A 165 -12.81 29.24 -14.59
C GLY A 165 -12.27 30.61 -15.03
N PRO A 166 -11.85 30.74 -16.31
CA PRO A 166 -11.15 31.93 -16.82
C PRO A 166 -11.90 33.25 -16.72
N LYS A 167 -13.24 33.24 -16.59
CA LYS A 167 -14.07 34.45 -16.49
C LYS A 167 -14.63 34.67 -15.08
N GLY A 168 -14.11 33.96 -14.07
CA GLY A 168 -14.64 34.00 -12.72
C GLY A 168 -15.86 33.10 -12.49
N GLU A 169 -16.17 32.19 -13.41
CA GLU A 169 -17.28 31.24 -13.22
C GLU A 169 -16.92 30.16 -12.18
N LEU A 170 -17.79 29.92 -11.21
CA LEU A 170 -17.58 28.89 -10.21
C LEU A 170 -17.71 27.49 -10.83
N ARG A 171 -16.70 26.67 -10.60
CA ARG A 171 -16.67 25.24 -10.95
C ARG A 171 -16.97 24.37 -9.74
N ASP A 172 -17.03 23.06 -9.93
CA ASP A 172 -17.57 22.11 -8.95
C ASP A 172 -16.92 22.23 -7.56
N HIS A 173 -15.59 22.35 -7.48
CA HIS A 173 -14.94 22.54 -6.18
C HIS A 173 -15.27 23.90 -5.55
N GLY A 174 -15.41 24.95 -6.36
CA GLY A 174 -15.79 26.28 -5.89
C GLY A 174 -17.22 26.29 -5.33
N LYS A 175 -18.16 25.69 -6.07
CA LYS A 175 -19.56 25.53 -5.64
C LYS A 175 -19.66 24.73 -4.34
N HIS A 176 -18.92 23.62 -4.24
CA HIS A 176 -18.94 22.78 -3.03
C HIS A 176 -18.33 23.48 -1.82
N VAL A 177 -17.19 24.16 -1.97
CA VAL A 177 -16.58 24.92 -0.87
C VAL A 177 -17.51 26.02 -0.37
N LEU A 178 -18.21 26.71 -1.27
CA LEU A 178 -19.16 27.75 -0.91
C LEU A 178 -20.50 27.22 -0.38
N GLY A 179 -20.76 25.92 -0.48
CA GLY A 179 -22.01 25.29 -0.04
C GLY A 179 -23.19 25.54 -0.97
N LEU A 180 -22.93 25.77 -2.26
CA LEU A 180 -23.94 25.99 -3.30
C LEU A 180 -24.43 24.66 -3.93
N THR A 181 -23.76 23.56 -3.60
CA THR A 181 -24.03 22.16 -4.00
C THR A 181 -23.47 21.23 -2.93
#